data_AF-A0A838GB89-F1
#
_entry.id   AF-A0A838GB89-F1
#
_cell.length_a   1.000
_cell.length_b   1.000
_cell.length_c   1.000
_cell.angle_alpha   90.00
_cell.angle_beta   90.00
_cell.angle_gamma   90.00
#
_symmetry.space_group_name_H-M   'P 1'
#
loop_
_entity.id
_entity.type
_entity.pdbx_description
1 polymer ?
#
loop_
_entity_poly.entity_id
_entity_poly.type
_entity_poly.pdbx_seq_one_letter_code
_entity_poly.pdbx_strand_id
1 'polypeptide(L)'
;MSAGSGKKSDTARVSELPDGPPDANGLTARQQRVLTVIKDAIERRGYPPSMREIGERVGLTSSSSVAHQLRVLEEKGYLKRDPNRPRA
;
A
#
# COMPACT_ATOMS: atom_id res chain seq x y z
N MET A 1 -9.66 25.46 -29.71
CA MET A 1 -9.39 24.04 -29.39
C MET A 1 -8.13 24.00 -28.53
N SER A 2 -8.26 24.00 -27.21
CA SER A 2 -7.12 23.95 -26.29
C SER A 2 -6.84 22.50 -25.90
N ALA A 3 -5.74 21.97 -26.42
CA ALA A 3 -5.17 20.70 -25.98
C ALA A 3 -4.54 20.90 -24.59
N GLY A 4 -5.04 20.17 -23.59
CA GLY A 4 -4.57 20.23 -22.21
C GLY A 4 -4.02 18.90 -21.73
N SER A 5 -2.70 18.75 -21.84
CA SER A 5 -1.81 17.95 -20.99
C SER A 5 -2.21 16.51 -20.67
N GLY A 6 -1.73 15.58 -21.49
CA GLY A 6 -1.49 14.20 -21.07
C GLY A 6 -0.45 14.18 -19.95
N LYS A 7 -0.87 13.90 -18.71
CA LYS A 7 0.06 13.50 -17.64
C LYS A 7 0.60 12.10 -17.97
N LYS A 8 1.75 12.07 -18.65
CA LYS A 8 2.62 10.89 -18.67
C LYS A 8 3.10 10.67 -17.24
N SER A 9 2.53 9.68 -16.56
CA SER A 9 3.10 9.18 -15.33
C SER A 9 4.29 8.32 -15.72
N ASP A 10 5.47 8.91 -15.60
CA ASP A 10 6.77 8.25 -15.68
C ASP A 10 6.76 7.06 -14.70
N THR A 11 6.61 5.86 -15.24
CA THR A 11 6.67 4.60 -14.51
C THR A 11 8.11 4.33 -14.10
N ALA A 12 8.58 5.10 -13.12
CA ALA A 12 9.86 4.90 -12.47
C ALA A 12 9.87 3.49 -11.86
N ARG A 13 10.65 2.60 -12.49
CA ARG A 13 11.16 1.29 -12.04
C ARG A 13 10.75 0.90 -10.61
N VAL A 14 9.52 0.42 -10.42
CA VAL A 14 9.18 -0.27 -9.18
C VAL A 14 9.88 -1.61 -9.27
N SER A 15 10.98 -1.79 -8.52
CA SER A 15 11.78 -3.02 -8.53
C SER A 15 10.88 -4.25 -8.48
N GLU A 16 10.76 -4.93 -9.63
CA GLU A 16 10.06 -6.19 -9.84
C GLU A 16 10.87 -7.38 -9.30
N LEU A 17 11.55 -7.19 -8.16
CA LEU A 17 12.12 -8.34 -7.47
C LEU A 17 10.93 -9.05 -6.82
N PRO A 18 10.58 -10.28 -7.24
CA PRO A 18 9.48 -11.00 -6.64
C PRO A 18 9.80 -11.15 -5.15
N ASP A 19 8.85 -10.75 -4.31
CA ASP A 19 8.93 -10.72 -2.85
C ASP A 19 9.05 -12.14 -2.21
N GLY A 20 9.53 -13.13 -2.97
CA GLY A 20 9.45 -14.56 -2.67
C GLY A 20 8.10 -15.17 -3.05
N PRO A 21 7.96 -16.50 -2.93
CA PRO A 21 6.66 -17.15 -3.06
C PRO A 21 5.67 -16.57 -2.03
N PRO A 22 4.37 -16.50 -2.38
CA PRO A 22 3.36 -16.12 -1.39
C PRO A 22 3.39 -17.08 -0.20
N ASP A 23 3.08 -16.55 0.97
CA ASP A 23 2.96 -17.35 2.19
C ASP A 23 1.72 -18.27 2.15
N ALA A 24 1.47 -19.00 3.25
CA ALA A 24 0.30 -19.88 3.38
C ALA A 24 -1.05 -19.16 3.18
N ASN A 25 -1.07 -17.83 3.25
CA ASN A 25 -2.25 -16.97 3.12
C ASN A 25 -2.33 -16.31 1.72
N GLY A 26 -1.44 -16.66 0.80
CA GLY A 26 -1.40 -16.08 -0.55
C GLY A 26 -0.84 -14.65 -0.58
N LEU A 27 -0.14 -14.21 0.49
CA LEU A 27 0.39 -12.86 0.61
C LEU A 27 1.89 -12.83 0.29
N THR A 28 2.31 -11.80 -0.45
CA THR A 28 3.74 -11.56 -0.66
C THR A 28 4.39 -11.02 0.62
N ALA A 29 5.71 -11.17 0.77
CA ALA A 29 6.41 -10.63 1.94
C ALA A 29 6.17 -9.12 2.13
N ARG A 30 6.02 -8.37 1.03
CA ARG A 30 5.68 -6.94 1.07
C ARG A 30 4.26 -6.68 1.56
N GLN A 31 3.28 -7.44 1.07
CA GLN A 31 1.90 -7.35 1.52
C GLN A 31 1.80 -7.65 3.03
N GLN A 32 2.51 -8.67 3.49
CA GLN A 32 2.59 -9.01 4.91
C GLN A 32 3.19 -7.88 5.75
N ARG A 33 4.26 -7.24 5.26
CA ARG A 33 4.85 -6.06 5.92
C ARG A 33 3.88 -4.90 6.00
N VAL A 34 3.10 -4.63 4.94
CA VAL A 34 2.08 -3.57 4.94
C VAL A 34 1.03 -3.85 6.02
N LEU A 35 0.49 -5.07 6.10
CA LEU A 35 -0.46 -5.45 7.14
C LEU A 35 0.13 -5.30 8.55
N THR A 36 1.36 -5.75 8.74
CA THR A 36 2.08 -5.65 10.03
C THR A 36 2.21 -4.19 10.45
N VAL A 37 2.64 -3.31 9.53
CA VAL A 37 2.79 -1.87 9.80
C VAL A 37 1.47 -1.22 10.22
N ILE A 38 0.35 -1.60 9.60
CA ILE A 38 -0.99 -1.09 9.92
C ILE A 38 -1.42 -1.60 11.29
N LYS A 39 -1.34 -2.91 11.52
CA LYS A 39 -1.71 -3.55 12.78
C LYS A 39 -0.93 -2.95 13.95
N ASP A 40 0.40 -2.89 13.83
CA ASP A 40 1.28 -2.32 14.86
C ASP A 40 0.94 -0.86 15.18
N ALA A 41 0.59 -0.06 14.18
CA ALA A 41 0.26 1.35 14.39
C ALA A 41 -1.08 1.50 15.12
N ILE A 42 -2.08 0.70 14.75
CA ILE A 42 -3.38 0.68 15.45
C ILE A 42 -3.19 0.21 16.89
N GLU A 43 -2.47 -0.89 17.12
CA GLU A 43 -2.23 -1.45 18.45
C GLU A 43 -1.44 -0.50 19.35
N ARG A 44 -0.44 0.21 18.81
CA ARG A 44 0.45 1.08 19.61
C ARG A 44 -0.06 2.50 19.77
N ARG A 45 -0.74 3.05 18.76
CA ARG A 45 -1.12 4.48 18.71
C ARG A 45 -2.64 4.69 18.72
N GLY A 46 -3.43 3.65 18.52
CA GLY A 46 -4.90 3.74 18.40
C GLY A 46 -5.38 4.26 17.04
N TYR A 47 -4.47 4.46 16.08
CA TYR A 47 -4.82 4.91 14.75
C TYR A 47 -3.95 4.27 13.66
N PRO A 48 -4.53 4.03 12.48
CA PRO A 48 -3.84 3.50 11.31
C PRO A 48 -2.84 4.53 10.73
N PRO A 49 -1.72 4.05 10.14
CA PRO A 49 -0.69 4.91 9.59
C PRO A 49 -1.10 5.50 8.24
N SER A 50 -0.57 6.67 7.90
CA SER A 50 -0.76 7.29 6.58
C SER A 50 -0.05 6.50 5.48
N MET A 51 -0.46 6.70 4.22
CA MET A 51 0.20 6.08 3.06
C MET A 51 1.70 6.40 3.00
N ARG A 52 2.10 7.60 3.44
CA ARG A 52 3.50 8.00 3.48
C ARG A 52 4.28 7.24 4.56
N GLU A 53 3.74 7.16 5.77
CA GLU A 53 4.34 6.38 6.86
C GLU A 53 4.44 4.88 6.50
N ILE A 54 3.42 4.33 5.84
CA ILE A 54 3.46 2.95 5.34
C ILE A 54 4.62 2.79 4.36
N GLY A 55 4.73 3.67 3.36
CA GLY A 55 5.79 3.62 2.36
C GLY A 55 7.19 3.70 2.98
N GLU A 56 7.40 4.64 3.90
CA GLU A 56 8.66 4.78 4.65
C GLU A 56 9.02 3.50 5.42
N ARG A 57 8.04 2.81 6.03
CA ARG A 57 8.29 1.58 6.81
C ARG A 57 8.47 0.33 5.96
N VAL A 58 7.82 0.24 4.79
CA VAL A 58 7.90 -0.95 3.92
C VAL A 58 8.91 -0.80 2.76
N GLY A 59 9.59 0.35 2.66
CA GLY A 59 10.56 0.62 1.60
C GLY A 59 9.93 0.97 0.25
N LEU A 60 8.72 1.54 0.24
CA LEU A 60 8.07 2.04 -0.96
C LEU A 60 8.26 3.55 -1.08
N THR A 61 8.86 3.98 -2.18
CA THR A 61 9.17 5.39 -2.45
C THR A 61 7.98 6.19 -2.95
N SER A 62 6.94 5.52 -3.46
CA SER A 62 5.82 6.14 -4.15
C SER A 62 4.48 5.83 -3.47
N SER A 63 3.69 6.88 -3.21
CA SER A 63 2.34 6.74 -2.65
C SER A 63 1.42 5.87 -3.50
N SER A 64 1.54 5.93 -4.83
CA SER A 64 0.79 5.07 -5.76
C SER A 64 1.09 3.58 -5.55
N SER A 65 2.35 3.23 -5.26
CA SER A 65 2.74 1.84 -4.96
C SER A 65 2.10 1.36 -3.66
N VAL A 66 2.09 2.22 -2.64
CA VAL A 66 1.41 1.93 -1.37
C VAL A 66 -0.10 1.77 -1.60
N ALA A 67 -0.72 2.68 -2.34
CA ALA A 67 -2.15 2.62 -2.66
C ALA A 67 -2.52 1.33 -3.40
N HIS A 68 -1.67 0.88 -4.33
CA HIS A 68 -1.86 -0.40 -5.01
C HIS A 68 -1.80 -1.58 -4.05
N GLN A 69 -0.80 -1.64 -3.16
CA GLN A 69 -0.71 -2.73 -2.17
C GLN A 69 -1.93 -2.75 -1.23
N LEU A 70 -2.38 -1.57 -0.77
CA LEU A 70 -3.58 -1.47 0.07
C LEU A 70 -4.83 -1.96 -0.66
N ARG A 71 -4.99 -1.60 -1.94
CA ARG A 71 -6.11 -2.07 -2.76
C ARG A 71 -6.09 -3.59 -2.94
N VAL A 72 -4.94 -4.18 -3.24
CA VAL A 72 -4.82 -5.63 -3.39
C VAL A 72 -5.14 -6.35 -2.07
N LEU A 73 -4.70 -5.80 -0.94
CA LEU A 73 -5.02 -6.35 0.38
C LEU A 73 -6.51 -6.23 0.72
N GLU A 74 -7.17 -5.15 0.30
CA GLU A 74 -8.62 -4.96 0.43
C GLU A 74 -9.40 -5.95 -0.46
N GLU A 75 -9.00 -6.11 -1.72
CA GLU A 75 -9.60 -7.08 -2.66
C GLU A 75 -9.44 -8.53 -2.16
N LYS A 76 -8.34 -8.82 -1.46
CA LYS A 76 -8.10 -10.11 -0.78
C LYS A 76 -8.83 -10.24 0.57
N GLY A 77 -9.52 -9.21 1.05
CA GLY A 77 -10.29 -9.23 2.30
C GLY A 77 -9.49 -9.03 3.58
N TYR A 78 -8.19 -8.68 3.50
CA TYR A 78 -7.34 -8.42 4.67
C TYR A 78 -7.48 -7.00 5.23
N LEU A 79 -7.96 -6.06 4.42
CA LEU A 79 -8.26 -4.70 4.83
C LEU A 79 -9.70 -4.35 4.49
N LYS A 80 -10.30 -3.50 5.31
CA LYS A 80 -11.60 -2.90 5.04
C LYS A 80 -11.44 -1.40 5.19
N ARG A 81 -11.48 -0.67 4.06
CA ARG A 81 -11.48 0.79 4.11
C ARG A 81 -12.86 1.26 4.50
N ASP A 82 -12.95 2.04 5.57
CA ASP A 82 -14.20 2.73 5.86
C ASP A 82 -14.21 4.05 5.08
N PRO A 83 -15.12 4.25 4.11
CA PRO A 83 -15.15 5.48 3.32
C PRO A 83 -15.36 6.75 4.18
N ASN A 84 -15.86 6.60 5.41
CA ASN A 84 -16.04 7.71 6.36
C ASN A 84 -14.83 7.95 7.27
N ARG A 85 -13.83 7.06 7.23
CA ARG A 85 -12.56 7.25 7.93
C ARG A 85 -11.45 7.20 6.90
N PRO A 86 -10.99 8.35 6.37
CA PRO A 86 -9.87 8.40 5.43
C PRO A 86 -8.55 7.86 5.99
N ARG A 87 -8.53 7.49 7.29
CA ARG A 87 -7.40 6.83 7.93
C ARG A 87 -7.63 5.32 8.14
N ALA A 88 -8.86 4.81 8.28
CA ALA A 88 -9.16 3.42 8.71
C ALA A 88 -9.44 2.44 7.56
#